data_AF-A0A091ENF5-F1
#
_entry.id   AF-A0A091ENF5-F1
#
_cell.length_a   1.000
_cell.length_b   1.000
_cell.length_c   1.000
_cell.angle_alpha   90.00
_cell.angle_beta   90.00
_cell.angle_gamma   90.00
#
_symmetry.space_group_name_H-M   'P 1'
#
loop_
_entity.id
_entity.type
_entity.pdbx_description
1 polymer ?
#
loop_
_entity_poly.entity_id
_entity_poly.type
_entity_poly.pdbx_seq_one_letter_code
_entity_poly.pdbx_strand_id
1 'polypeptide(L)'
;AFFRLLDTLHRDGRAFAVVFRTFGTDLPRALQAVSSALDGQHPQFPALRDVSLPVDLTPGRIRCSKREVVLTRGAERLATREDRKKLYSYFSSFEGIGGFQDHFDWWARNQFSSQGGKPLWIDPHDPDVHHIFIDDNIRLDDADTIVHPQVFSERGSSSPRSVPTSELYNICLVQTNLLEAIANEDYFLHCVRTCEENYDRYLACMEKDTPSQQWDGQ
;
A
#
# COMPACT_ATOMS: atom_id res chain seq x y z
N ALA A 1 -14.23 -9.23 8.03
CA ALA A 1 -12.90 -9.43 7.44
C ALA A 1 -11.80 -8.50 7.98
N PHE A 2 -11.92 -7.17 7.90
CA PHE A 2 -10.80 -6.28 8.26
C PHE A 2 -10.28 -6.42 9.70
N PHE A 3 -11.17 -6.42 10.70
CA PHE A 3 -10.74 -6.61 12.10
C PHE A 3 -10.15 -8.01 12.37
N ARG A 4 -10.65 -9.02 11.67
CA ARG A 4 -10.10 -10.38 11.70
C ARG A 4 -8.66 -10.40 11.19
N LEU A 5 -8.37 -9.68 10.10
CA LEU A 5 -6.99 -9.50 9.61
C LEU A 5 -6.07 -8.91 10.69
N LEU A 6 -6.48 -7.81 11.34
CA LEU A 6 -5.66 -7.16 12.37
C LEU A 6 -5.37 -8.09 13.56
N ASP A 7 -6.41 -8.74 14.08
CA ASP A 7 -6.29 -9.68 15.21
C ASP A 7 -5.35 -10.85 14.87
N THR A 8 -5.52 -11.47 13.70
CA THR A 8 -4.70 -12.60 13.28
C THR A 8 -3.25 -12.19 13.04
N LEU A 9 -2.97 -11.13 12.28
CA LEU A 9 -1.59 -10.70 12.04
C LEU A 9 -0.87 -10.35 13.34
N HIS A 10 -1.57 -9.70 14.29
CA HIS A 10 -1.00 -9.38 15.60
C HIS A 10 -0.71 -10.63 16.43
N ARG A 11 -1.65 -11.57 16.52
CA ARG A 11 -1.48 -12.84 17.28
C ARG A 11 -0.39 -13.73 16.70
N ASP A 12 -0.22 -13.70 15.38
CA ASP A 12 0.85 -14.43 14.69
C ASP A 12 2.22 -13.75 14.85
N GLY A 13 2.30 -12.63 15.58
CA GLY A 13 3.55 -11.90 15.81
C GLY A 13 4.13 -11.26 14.55
N ARG A 14 3.29 -10.99 13.54
CA ARG A 14 3.72 -10.40 12.27
C ARG A 14 4.12 -8.94 12.50
N ALA A 15 5.20 -8.50 11.86
CA ALA A 15 5.50 -7.08 11.70
C ALA A 15 4.69 -6.53 10.53
N PHE A 16 3.82 -5.54 10.79
CA PHE A 16 3.02 -4.91 9.75
C PHE A 16 2.58 -3.50 10.14
N ALA A 17 2.17 -2.75 9.13
CA ALA A 17 1.50 -1.45 9.26
C ALA A 17 0.27 -1.41 8.35
N VAL A 18 -0.71 -0.57 8.72
CA VAL A 18 -1.92 -0.34 7.92
C VAL A 18 -2.05 1.13 7.61
N VAL A 19 -2.04 1.45 6.32
CA VAL A 19 -2.19 2.82 5.83
C VAL A 19 -3.50 2.94 5.06
N PHE A 20 -4.49 3.60 5.64
CA PHE A 20 -5.72 3.95 4.93
C PHE A 20 -5.43 5.00 3.84
N ARG A 21 -5.86 4.71 2.61
CA ARG A 21 -5.67 5.58 1.45
C ARG A 21 -7.01 5.87 0.81
N THR A 22 -7.47 7.12 0.85
CA THR A 22 -8.78 7.51 0.31
C THR A 22 -8.73 8.81 -0.46
N PHE A 23 -9.53 8.92 -1.52
CA PHE A 23 -9.80 10.20 -2.16
C PHE A 23 -10.85 11.04 -1.42
N GLY A 24 -11.67 10.39 -0.57
CA GLY A 24 -12.77 11.02 0.15
C GLY A 24 -12.34 11.77 1.41
N THR A 25 -13.32 12.28 2.15
CA THR A 25 -13.12 13.08 3.37
C THR A 25 -13.34 12.31 4.67
N ASP A 26 -13.77 11.04 4.60
CA ASP A 26 -14.15 10.24 5.77
C ASP A 26 -12.98 9.61 6.53
N LEU A 27 -11.74 9.83 6.09
CA LEU A 27 -10.54 9.29 6.73
C LEU A 27 -10.48 9.52 8.26
N PRO A 28 -10.78 10.72 8.81
CA PRO A 28 -10.76 10.91 10.27
C PRO A 28 -11.75 10.00 10.99
N ARG A 29 -12.93 9.77 10.41
CA ARG A 29 -13.96 8.87 10.97
C ARG A 29 -13.53 7.42 10.91
N ALA A 30 -12.91 7.00 9.79
CA ALA A 30 -12.39 5.66 9.65
C ALA A 30 -11.30 5.35 10.69
N LEU A 31 -10.35 6.27 10.88
CA LEU A 31 -9.31 6.15 11.91
C LEU A 31 -9.90 6.08 13.33
N GLN A 32 -10.87 6.95 13.62
CA GLN A 32 -11.56 6.92 14.91
C GLN A 32 -12.30 5.60 15.15
N ALA A 33 -12.96 5.05 14.12
CA ALA A 33 -13.67 3.78 14.23
C ALA A 33 -12.71 2.61 14.53
N VAL A 34 -11.53 2.60 13.90
CA VAL A 34 -10.50 1.58 14.18
C VAL A 34 -9.93 1.76 15.58
N SER A 35 -9.62 2.98 16.00
CA SER A 35 -9.17 3.27 17.38
C SER A 35 -10.18 2.75 18.40
N SER A 36 -11.46 3.10 18.25
CA SER A 36 -12.50 2.64 19.17
C SER A 36 -12.68 1.10 19.15
N ALA A 37 -12.49 0.46 17.99
CA ALA A 37 -12.51 -1.00 17.91
C ALA A 37 -11.35 -1.64 18.70
N LEU A 38 -10.14 -1.08 18.58
CA LEU A 38 -8.96 -1.48 19.35
C LEU A 38 -9.09 -1.15 20.84
N ASP A 39 -9.92 -0.18 21.23
CA ASP A 39 -10.31 0.05 22.63
C ASP A 39 -11.36 -0.96 23.15
N GLY A 40 -11.65 -2.01 22.38
CA GLY A 40 -12.63 -3.04 22.72
C GLY A 40 -14.09 -2.60 22.60
N GLN A 41 -14.38 -1.47 21.96
CA GLN A 41 -15.73 -0.92 21.83
C GLN A 41 -16.50 -1.52 20.64
N HIS A 42 -15.89 -2.40 19.84
CA HIS A 42 -16.59 -3.06 18.75
C HIS A 42 -17.45 -4.24 19.25
N PRO A 43 -18.77 -4.25 19.04
CA PRO A 43 -19.68 -5.23 19.65
C PRO A 43 -19.39 -6.67 19.22
N GLN A 44 -18.93 -6.89 17.99
CA GLN A 44 -18.60 -8.22 17.46
C GLN A 44 -17.12 -8.60 17.61
N PHE A 45 -16.26 -7.65 17.98
CA PHE A 45 -14.80 -7.87 18.08
C PHE A 45 -14.22 -7.33 19.40
N PRO A 46 -14.76 -7.73 20.57
CA PRO A 46 -14.32 -7.20 21.87
C PRO A 46 -12.90 -7.63 22.25
N ALA A 47 -12.37 -8.68 21.63
CA ALA A 47 -11.01 -9.19 21.84
C ALA A 47 -9.94 -8.29 21.18
N LEU A 48 -10.33 -7.35 20.32
CA LEU A 48 -9.39 -6.37 19.75
C LEU A 48 -8.73 -5.48 20.79
N ARG A 49 -9.27 -5.39 22.01
CA ARG A 49 -8.61 -4.74 23.15
C ARG A 49 -7.21 -5.29 23.46
N ASP A 50 -6.98 -6.55 23.07
CA ASP A 50 -5.70 -7.24 23.28
C ASP A 50 -4.73 -6.99 22.10
N VAL A 51 -5.19 -6.35 21.02
CA VAL A 51 -4.37 -6.00 19.84
C VAL A 51 -3.73 -4.64 20.08
N SER A 52 -2.47 -4.64 20.51
CA SER A 52 -1.72 -3.42 20.80
C SER A 52 -1.12 -2.82 19.52
N LEU A 53 -1.92 -2.08 18.75
CA LEU A 53 -1.48 -1.31 17.58
C LEU A 53 -1.74 0.19 17.78
N PRO A 54 -0.72 1.07 17.68
CA PRO A 54 -0.96 2.50 17.77
C PRO A 54 -1.73 3.00 16.55
N VAL A 55 -2.70 3.88 16.76
CA VAL A 55 -3.47 4.54 15.70
C VAL A 55 -3.13 6.03 15.68
N ASP A 56 -2.50 6.50 14.60
CA ASP A 56 -2.30 7.92 14.34
C ASP A 56 -3.60 8.53 13.79
N LEU A 57 -4.28 9.30 14.64
CA LEU A 57 -5.51 9.99 14.29
C LEU A 57 -5.29 11.25 13.43
N THR A 58 -4.03 11.64 13.18
CA THR A 58 -3.70 12.82 12.36
C THR A 58 -3.69 12.45 10.88
N PRO A 59 -4.71 12.85 10.09
CA PRO A 59 -4.78 12.47 8.70
C PRO A 59 -3.68 13.18 7.90
N GLY A 60 -2.91 12.42 7.15
CA GLY A 60 -2.00 12.98 6.16
C GLY A 60 -2.72 13.33 4.85
N ARG A 61 -1.99 13.96 3.94
CA ARG A 61 -2.45 14.28 2.58
C ARG A 61 -1.35 13.98 1.58
N ILE A 62 -1.73 13.47 0.42
CA ILE A 62 -0.86 13.24 -0.73
C ILE A 62 -1.37 14.08 -1.89
N ARG A 63 -0.51 14.93 -2.44
CA ARG A 63 -0.86 15.83 -3.55
C ARG A 63 0.12 15.63 -4.70
N CYS A 64 -0.44 15.15 -5.80
CA CYS A 64 0.27 14.92 -7.05
C CYS A 64 0.28 16.16 -7.95
N SER A 65 1.34 16.29 -8.74
CA SER A 65 1.49 17.25 -9.83
C SER A 65 2.30 16.59 -10.96
N LYS A 66 2.47 17.29 -12.10
CA LYS A 66 3.33 16.81 -13.19
C LYS A 66 4.81 16.67 -12.79
N ARG A 67 5.24 17.33 -11.71
CA ARG A 67 6.66 17.41 -11.31
C ARG A 67 6.99 16.48 -10.15
N GLU A 68 6.07 16.35 -9.21
CA GLU A 68 6.31 15.67 -7.94
C GLU A 68 5.01 15.24 -7.27
N VAL A 69 5.15 14.29 -6.35
CA VAL A 69 4.17 13.96 -5.33
C VAL A 69 4.65 14.55 -4.00
N VAL A 70 3.75 15.23 -3.29
CA VAL A 70 4.02 15.80 -1.97
C VAL A 70 3.15 15.10 -0.93
N LEU A 71 3.79 14.58 0.10
CA LEU A 71 3.14 14.05 1.29
C LEU A 71 3.25 15.07 2.43
N THR A 72 2.16 15.29 3.15
CA THR A 72 2.13 16.14 4.34
C THR A 72 1.36 15.47 5.48
N ARG A 73 1.88 15.55 6.70
CA ARG A 73 1.19 15.13 7.93
C ARG A 73 1.70 15.95 9.11
N GLY A 74 0.84 16.72 9.77
CA GLY A 74 1.27 17.66 10.80
C GLY A 74 2.35 18.63 10.26
N ALA A 75 3.52 18.63 10.89
CA ALA A 75 4.69 19.40 10.44
C ALA A 75 5.55 18.67 9.38
N GLU A 76 5.34 17.37 9.17
CA GLU A 76 6.09 16.59 8.18
C GLU A 76 5.68 16.99 6.76
N ARG A 77 6.67 17.23 5.90
CA ARG A 77 6.48 17.47 4.48
C ARG A 77 7.58 16.77 3.68
N LEU A 78 7.19 15.81 2.86
CA LEU A 78 8.09 15.07 1.97
C LEU A 78 7.67 15.29 0.52
N ALA A 79 8.64 15.35 -0.38
CA ALA A 79 8.38 15.61 -1.78
C ALA A 79 9.32 14.79 -2.68
N THR A 80 8.78 14.22 -3.75
CA THR A 80 9.52 13.30 -4.64
C THR A 80 10.40 14.00 -5.67
N ARG A 81 10.44 15.34 -5.71
CA ARG A 81 11.17 16.08 -6.76
C ARG A 81 12.67 15.77 -6.78
N GLU A 82 13.26 15.62 -5.60
CA GLU A 82 14.69 15.35 -5.44
C GLU A 82 14.98 13.86 -5.37
N ASP A 83 14.08 13.11 -4.73
CA ASP A 83 14.24 11.68 -4.50
C ASP A 83 12.86 11.03 -4.38
N ARG A 84 12.50 10.18 -5.34
CA ARG A 84 11.22 9.48 -5.35
C ARG A 84 11.19 8.33 -4.32
N LYS A 85 12.36 7.87 -3.85
CA LYS A 85 12.47 6.85 -2.83
C LYS A 85 12.08 7.34 -1.44
N LYS A 86 12.13 8.65 -1.18
CA LYS A 86 11.69 9.26 0.10
C LYS A 86 10.28 8.82 0.52
N LEU A 87 9.32 8.79 -0.42
CA LEU A 87 7.95 8.38 -0.09
C LEU A 87 7.84 6.87 0.09
N TYR A 88 8.59 6.08 -0.68
CA TYR A 88 8.71 4.64 -0.44
C TYR A 88 9.24 4.39 0.98
N SER A 89 10.41 4.93 1.32
CA SER A 89 11.03 4.77 2.65
C SER A 89 10.12 5.23 3.78
N TYR A 90 9.36 6.31 3.60
CA TYR A 90 8.41 6.79 4.59
C TYR A 90 7.28 5.80 4.87
N PHE A 91 6.73 5.15 3.82
CA PHE A 91 5.71 4.11 4.01
C PHE A 91 6.31 2.80 4.53
N SER A 92 7.51 2.44 4.08
CA SER A 92 8.25 1.26 4.56
C SER A 92 8.59 1.34 6.05
N SER A 93 8.88 2.54 6.57
CA SER A 93 9.15 2.76 7.99
C SER A 93 7.90 3.07 8.82
N PHE A 94 6.70 2.94 8.25
CA PHE A 94 5.47 3.26 8.94
C PHE A 94 5.17 2.18 9.99
N GLU A 95 4.75 2.59 11.18
CA GLU A 95 4.36 1.68 12.27
C GLU A 95 2.90 1.89 12.67
N GLY A 96 2.22 0.81 13.02
CA GLY A 96 0.83 0.85 13.46
C GLY A 96 -0.16 1.19 12.34
N ILE A 97 -1.14 2.03 12.65
CA ILE A 97 -2.26 2.37 11.77
C ILE A 97 -2.33 3.88 11.57
N GLY A 98 -2.50 4.34 10.34
CA GLY A 98 -2.82 5.72 10.05
C GLY A 98 -3.39 5.87 8.66
N GLY A 99 -3.39 7.08 8.11
CA GLY A 99 -3.86 7.23 6.74
C GLY A 99 -3.65 8.59 6.10
N PHE A 100 -3.86 8.60 4.79
CA PHE A 100 -3.64 9.73 3.91
C PHE A 100 -4.83 9.94 2.98
N GLN A 101 -5.22 11.20 2.84
CA GLN A 101 -6.13 11.60 1.78
C GLN A 101 -5.34 11.81 0.48
N ASP A 102 -5.62 11.02 -0.53
CA ASP A 102 -5.07 11.13 -1.88
C ASP A 102 -5.68 12.28 -2.70
N HIS A 103 -5.10 12.57 -3.86
CA HIS A 103 -5.41 13.75 -4.66
C HIS A 103 -6.54 13.50 -5.69
N PHE A 104 -7.81 13.54 -5.25
CA PHE A 104 -8.95 13.26 -6.14
C PHE A 104 -8.97 14.14 -7.40
N ASP A 105 -8.80 15.45 -7.25
CA ASP A 105 -8.80 16.38 -8.38
C ASP A 105 -7.69 16.10 -9.40
N TRP A 106 -6.58 15.48 -8.96
CA TRP A 106 -5.53 15.03 -9.88
C TRP A 106 -5.97 13.79 -10.64
N TRP A 107 -6.59 12.81 -9.96
CA TRP A 107 -7.13 11.62 -10.61
C TRP A 107 -8.19 11.97 -11.65
N ALA A 108 -9.14 12.83 -11.30
CA ALA A 108 -10.19 13.30 -12.21
C ALA A 108 -9.63 14.05 -13.44
N ARG A 109 -8.63 14.93 -13.26
CA ARG A 109 -7.98 15.63 -14.39
C ARG A 109 -7.20 14.70 -15.32
N ASN A 110 -6.79 13.53 -14.83
CA ASN A 110 -6.14 12.49 -15.61
C ASN A 110 -7.14 11.38 -16.01
N GLN A 111 -8.42 11.75 -16.16
CA GLN A 111 -9.48 10.89 -16.70
C GLN A 111 -9.69 9.59 -15.92
N PHE A 112 -9.43 9.60 -14.61
CA PHE A 112 -9.53 8.43 -13.74
C PHE A 112 -8.61 7.25 -14.12
N SER A 113 -7.61 7.52 -14.97
CA SER A 113 -6.60 6.53 -15.37
C SER A 113 -5.56 6.31 -14.27
N SER A 114 -4.76 5.26 -14.45
CA SER A 114 -3.61 4.95 -13.61
C SER A 114 -2.69 6.15 -13.43
N GLN A 115 -2.47 6.98 -14.46
CA GLN A 115 -1.57 8.15 -14.38
C GLN A 115 -2.02 9.21 -13.35
N GLY A 116 -3.32 9.23 -13.05
CA GLY A 116 -3.90 10.06 -12.01
C GLY A 116 -4.08 9.36 -10.66
N GLY A 117 -3.90 8.05 -10.61
CA GLY A 117 -4.24 7.19 -9.48
C GLY A 117 -3.40 7.48 -8.24
N LYS A 118 -3.77 6.82 -7.14
CA LYS A 118 -3.04 6.82 -5.88
C LYS A 118 -1.62 6.29 -6.14
N PRO A 119 -0.57 7.09 -5.93
CA PRO A 119 0.79 6.65 -6.21
C PRO A 119 1.19 5.55 -5.21
N LEU A 120 1.76 4.48 -5.77
CA LEU A 120 2.31 3.34 -5.04
C LEU A 120 3.71 3.04 -5.57
N TRP A 121 4.65 2.86 -4.66
CA TRP A 121 6.03 2.51 -4.97
C TRP A 121 6.36 1.15 -4.38
N ILE A 122 6.99 0.30 -5.19
CA ILE A 122 7.47 -1.03 -4.84
C ILE A 122 8.98 -1.07 -5.10
N ASP A 123 9.76 -1.50 -4.12
CA ASP A 123 11.18 -1.81 -4.30
C ASP A 123 11.39 -3.32 -4.11
N PRO A 124 11.51 -4.09 -5.21
CA PRO A 124 11.78 -5.52 -5.15
C PRO A 124 13.14 -5.89 -4.53
N HIS A 125 14.00 -4.89 -4.28
CA HIS A 125 15.31 -5.11 -3.68
C HIS A 125 15.33 -4.90 -2.17
N ASP A 126 14.23 -4.44 -1.58
CA ASP A 126 14.05 -4.35 -0.14
C ASP A 126 13.52 -5.71 0.36
N PRO A 127 14.34 -6.51 1.05
CA PRO A 127 13.93 -7.85 1.47
C PRO A 127 12.96 -7.83 2.65
N ASP A 128 12.79 -6.69 3.32
CA ASP A 128 12.06 -6.58 4.58
C ASP A 128 10.62 -6.10 4.37
N VAL A 129 10.27 -5.62 3.17
CA VAL A 129 9.02 -4.89 2.92
C VAL A 129 8.25 -5.42 1.72
N HIS A 130 7.00 -5.82 1.95
CA HIS A 130 6.02 -6.11 0.91
C HIS A 130 4.81 -5.20 1.04
N HIS A 131 4.69 -4.20 0.16
CA HIS A 131 3.52 -3.34 0.09
C HIS A 131 2.36 -4.03 -0.65
N ILE A 132 1.23 -4.22 0.05
CA ILE A 132 -0.01 -4.74 -0.52
C ILE A 132 -1.08 -3.64 -0.50
N PHE A 133 -1.59 -3.27 -1.67
CA PHE A 133 -2.63 -2.26 -1.86
C PHE A 133 -3.95 -2.93 -2.21
N ILE A 134 -4.95 -2.72 -1.35
CA ILE A 134 -6.26 -3.35 -1.46
C ILE A 134 -7.30 -2.26 -1.67
N ASP A 135 -8.04 -2.32 -2.78
CA ASP A 135 -9.10 -1.36 -3.09
C ASP A 135 -10.10 -1.99 -4.07
N ASP A 136 -11.39 -1.66 -3.95
CA ASP A 136 -12.44 -2.20 -4.81
C ASP A 136 -12.43 -1.58 -6.22
N ASN A 137 -11.69 -0.48 -6.44
CA ASN A 137 -11.55 0.22 -7.73
C ASN A 137 -10.23 -0.06 -8.46
N ILE A 138 -9.50 -1.10 -8.07
CA ILE A 138 -8.39 -1.61 -8.88
C ILE A 138 -8.96 -2.34 -10.10
N ARG A 139 -8.50 -1.99 -11.29
CA ARG A 139 -8.85 -2.65 -12.56
C ARG A 139 -7.58 -2.98 -13.33
N LEU A 140 -7.65 -4.03 -14.14
CA LEU A 140 -6.55 -4.40 -15.05
C LEU A 140 -6.44 -3.46 -16.26
N ASP A 141 -7.47 -2.65 -16.52
CA ASP A 141 -7.43 -1.59 -17.52
C ASP A 141 -6.82 -0.32 -16.91
N ASP A 142 -5.60 0.03 -17.32
CA ASP A 142 -4.91 1.22 -16.83
C ASP A 142 -5.58 2.54 -17.26
N ALA A 143 -6.51 2.51 -18.21
CA ALA A 143 -7.34 3.67 -18.56
C ALA A 143 -8.37 4.02 -17.48
N ASP A 144 -8.71 3.08 -16.59
CA ASP A 144 -9.71 3.23 -15.53
C ASP A 144 -9.33 2.43 -14.28
N THR A 145 -8.40 2.94 -13.48
CA THR A 145 -7.94 2.26 -12.26
C THR A 145 -7.48 3.26 -11.21
N ILE A 146 -7.71 2.93 -9.94
CA ILE A 146 -7.52 3.86 -8.84
C ILE A 146 -6.05 4.04 -8.43
N VAL A 147 -5.13 3.20 -8.91
CA VAL A 147 -3.74 3.13 -8.45
C VAL A 147 -2.74 3.44 -9.57
N HIS A 148 -1.65 4.11 -9.20
CA HIS A 148 -0.49 4.35 -10.05
C HIS A 148 0.73 3.58 -9.54
N PRO A 149 0.91 2.32 -9.96
CA PRO A 149 2.02 1.50 -9.50
C PRO A 149 3.33 1.88 -10.18
N GLN A 150 4.39 1.94 -9.38
CA GLN A 150 5.75 2.26 -9.80
C GLN A 150 6.75 1.31 -9.14
N VAL A 151 7.72 0.80 -9.91
CA VAL A 151 8.70 -0.21 -9.46
C VAL A 151 10.13 0.33 -9.62
N PHE A 152 10.96 0.17 -8.59
CA PHE A 152 12.40 0.45 -8.68
C PHE A 152 13.12 -0.73 -9.35
N SER A 153 13.77 -0.47 -10.49
CA SER A 153 14.39 -1.53 -11.30
C SER A 153 15.76 -1.99 -10.82
N GLU A 154 16.46 -1.18 -10.03
CA GLU A 154 17.85 -1.43 -9.63
C GLU A 154 18.07 -1.13 -8.14
N ARG A 155 18.97 -1.89 -7.50
CA ARG A 155 19.38 -1.64 -6.11
C ARG A 155 19.89 -0.21 -5.95
N GLY A 156 19.30 0.52 -5.01
CA GLY A 156 19.69 1.91 -4.70
C GLY A 156 19.18 2.96 -5.69
N SER A 157 18.41 2.58 -6.72
CA SER A 157 17.80 3.56 -7.62
C SER A 157 16.81 4.47 -6.89
N SER A 158 16.87 5.76 -7.18
CA SER A 158 15.88 6.77 -6.76
C SER A 158 14.77 6.99 -7.79
N SER A 159 14.84 6.30 -8.93
CA SER A 159 13.96 6.52 -10.08
C SER A 159 13.19 5.24 -10.41
N PRO A 160 11.91 5.14 -10.01
CA PRO A 160 11.07 4.02 -10.36
C PRO A 160 10.44 4.22 -11.74
N ARG A 161 10.14 3.12 -12.43
CA ARG A 161 9.34 3.10 -13.66
C ARG A 161 7.87 2.91 -13.31
N SER A 162 6.96 3.58 -14.01
CA SER A 162 5.54 3.21 -13.96
C SER A 162 5.35 1.85 -14.62
N VAL A 163 4.49 1.03 -14.04
CA VAL A 163 4.19 -0.33 -14.53
C VAL A 163 2.69 -0.46 -14.76
N PRO A 164 2.23 -1.37 -15.64
CA PRO A 164 0.80 -1.61 -15.79
C PRO A 164 0.24 -2.27 -14.52
N THR A 165 -1.03 -2.04 -14.20
CA THR A 165 -1.69 -2.64 -13.04
C THR A 165 -1.63 -4.18 -13.08
N SER A 166 -1.67 -4.76 -14.29
CA SER A 166 -1.56 -6.20 -14.51
C SER A 166 -0.21 -6.80 -14.08
N GLU A 167 0.88 -6.02 -14.07
CA GLU A 167 2.19 -6.51 -13.63
C GLU A 167 2.20 -6.87 -12.14
N LEU A 168 1.41 -6.16 -11.32
CA LEU A 168 1.40 -6.32 -9.87
C LEU A 168 0.09 -6.90 -9.32
N TYR A 169 -0.84 -7.30 -10.19
CA TYR A 169 -2.13 -7.84 -9.78
C TYR A 169 -1.97 -9.18 -9.06
N ASN A 170 -2.62 -9.32 -7.90
CA ASN A 170 -2.44 -10.42 -6.93
C ASN A 170 -1.00 -10.60 -6.42
N ILE A 171 -0.12 -9.63 -6.65
CA ILE A 171 1.26 -9.60 -6.11
C ILE A 171 1.36 -8.47 -5.09
N CYS A 172 1.10 -7.23 -5.51
CA CYS A 172 1.03 -6.06 -4.65
C CYS A 172 -0.33 -5.36 -4.71
N LEU A 173 -1.22 -5.77 -5.63
CA LEU A 173 -2.50 -5.10 -5.88
C LEU A 173 -3.65 -6.11 -5.79
N VAL A 174 -4.68 -5.79 -5.02
CA VAL A 174 -5.85 -6.66 -4.82
C VAL A 174 -7.13 -5.88 -5.08
N GLN A 175 -7.88 -6.28 -6.11
CA GLN A 175 -9.25 -5.81 -6.29
C GLN A 175 -10.16 -6.48 -5.25
N THR A 176 -10.81 -5.68 -4.41
CA THR A 176 -11.71 -6.23 -3.38
C THR A 176 -13.01 -6.75 -3.96
N ASN A 177 -13.37 -7.99 -3.63
CA ASN A 177 -14.71 -8.55 -3.79
C ASN A 177 -15.53 -8.21 -2.55
N LEU A 178 -16.34 -7.13 -2.63
CA LEU A 178 -17.07 -6.59 -1.48
C LEU A 178 -18.03 -7.61 -0.84
N LEU A 179 -18.71 -8.43 -1.65
CA LEU A 179 -19.66 -9.42 -1.13
C LEU A 179 -18.93 -10.53 -0.37
N GLU A 180 -17.80 -10.98 -0.90
CA GLU A 180 -16.99 -12.01 -0.25
C GLU A 180 -16.29 -11.47 1.01
N ALA A 181 -15.82 -10.22 0.99
CA ALA A 181 -15.24 -9.57 2.17
C ALA A 181 -16.24 -9.43 3.34
N ILE A 182 -17.55 -9.36 3.03
CA ILE A 182 -18.62 -9.40 4.02
C ILE A 182 -18.91 -10.84 4.47
N ALA A 183 -18.96 -11.79 3.53
CA ALA A 183 -19.37 -13.17 3.81
C ALA A 183 -18.27 -14.05 4.44
N ASN A 184 -17.00 -13.74 4.18
CA ASN A 184 -15.84 -14.50 4.65
C ASN A 184 -14.98 -13.64 5.57
N GLU A 185 -14.93 -13.99 6.85
CA GLU A 185 -14.11 -13.27 7.83
C GLU A 185 -12.61 -13.33 7.53
N ASP A 186 -12.13 -14.39 6.88
CA ASP A 186 -10.72 -14.57 6.54
C ASP A 186 -10.38 -14.01 5.14
N TYR A 187 -11.29 -13.32 4.46
CA TYR A 187 -11.11 -12.81 3.10
C TYR A 187 -9.77 -12.09 2.90
N PHE A 188 -9.48 -11.06 3.71
CA PHE A 188 -8.24 -10.31 3.56
C PHE A 188 -7.00 -11.10 3.97
N LEU A 189 -7.13 -12.10 4.87
CA LEU A 189 -6.02 -13.01 5.18
C LEU A 189 -5.67 -13.88 3.97
N HIS A 190 -6.67 -14.35 3.22
CA HIS A 190 -6.43 -15.03 1.95
C HIS A 190 -5.75 -14.11 0.93
N CYS A 191 -6.21 -12.86 0.79
CA CYS A 191 -5.58 -11.89 -0.10
C CYS A 191 -4.10 -11.67 0.22
N VAL A 192 -3.77 -11.47 1.50
CA VAL A 192 -2.38 -11.27 1.94
C VAL A 192 -1.52 -12.49 1.64
N ARG A 193 -1.96 -13.71 2.00
CA ARG A 193 -1.22 -14.94 1.69
C ARG A 193 -0.99 -15.13 0.20
N THR A 194 -2.01 -14.90 -0.63
CA THR A 194 -1.87 -15.00 -2.08
C THR A 194 -0.86 -13.98 -2.61
N CYS A 195 -0.87 -12.75 -2.09
CA CYS A 195 0.12 -11.74 -2.45
C CYS A 195 1.53 -12.20 -2.08
N GLU A 196 1.76 -12.67 -0.85
CA GLU A 196 3.06 -13.13 -0.36
C GLU A 196 3.61 -14.28 -1.23
N GLU A 197 2.80 -15.31 -1.47
CA GLU A 197 3.18 -16.46 -2.31
C GLU A 197 3.52 -16.05 -3.76
N ASN A 198 2.80 -15.06 -4.30
CA ASN A 198 3.07 -14.58 -5.65
C ASN A 198 4.27 -13.62 -5.69
N TYR A 199 4.53 -12.90 -4.60
CA TYR A 199 5.66 -11.98 -4.49
C TYR A 199 6.98 -12.74 -4.47
N ASP A 200 7.08 -13.86 -3.75
CA ASP A 200 8.26 -14.72 -3.79
C ASP A 200 8.61 -15.17 -5.22
N ARG A 201 7.59 -15.52 -6.02
CA ARG A 201 7.78 -15.89 -7.43
C ARG A 201 8.18 -14.70 -8.30
N TYR A 202 7.59 -13.54 -8.05
CA TYR A 202 7.92 -12.29 -8.73
C TYR A 202 9.40 -11.91 -8.50
N LEU A 203 9.86 -11.94 -7.25
CA LEU A 203 11.26 -11.68 -6.88
C LEU A 203 12.22 -12.66 -7.55
N ALA A 204 11.92 -13.96 -7.53
CA ALA A 204 12.75 -14.99 -8.15
C ALA A 204 12.86 -14.85 -9.69
N CYS A 205 11.87 -14.26 -10.36
CA CYS A 205 11.95 -13.94 -11.78
C CYS A 205 12.87 -12.72 -12.03
N MET A 206 12.77 -11.69 -11.20
CA MET A 206 13.61 -10.49 -11.34
C MET A 206 15.10 -10.76 -11.13
N GLU A 207 15.46 -11.69 -10.25
CA GLU A 207 16.85 -12.10 -10.05
C GLU A 207 17.44 -12.79 -11.28
N LYS A 208 16.62 -13.53 -12.06
CA LYS A 208 17.06 -14.23 -13.27
C LYS A 208 17.28 -13.31 -14.47
N ASP A 209 16.55 -12.20 -14.52
CA ASP A 209 16.63 -11.22 -15.60
C ASP A 209 17.77 -10.20 -15.41
N THR A 210 18.52 -10.27 -14.31
CA THR A 210 19.71 -9.44 -14.08
C THR A 210 20.92 -10.13 -14.75
N PRO A 211 21.49 -9.61 -15.86
CA PRO A 211 22.64 -10.24 -16.48
C PRO A 211 23.80 -10.28 -15.48
N SER A 212 24.37 -11.46 -15.26
CA SER A 212 25.61 -11.62 -14.53
C SER A 212 26.70 -10.78 -15.21
N GLN A 213 27.05 -9.63 -14.61
CA GLN A 213 28.30 -8.96 -14.90
C GLN A 213 29.44 -9.83 -14.34
N GLN A 214 29.77 -10.92 -15.03
CA GLN A 214 31.05 -11.59 -14.90
C GLN A 214 31.99 -10.99 -15.94
N TRP A 215 32.78 -10.04 -15.45
CA TRP A 215 33.96 -9.53 -16.11
C TRP A 215 35.06 -10.58 -15.97
N ASP A 216 35.10 -11.55 -16.87
CA ASP A 216 36.27 -12.40 -17.01
C ASP A 216 37.30 -11.65 -17.85
N GLY A 217 38.07 -10.80 -17.16
CA GLY A 217 39.34 -10.31 -17.65
C GLY A 217 40.40 -11.39 -17.46
N GLN A 218 40.88 -11.95 -18.58
CA GLN A 218 42.24 -12.45 -18.74
C GLN A 218 42.62 -12.49 -20.22
#